data_AF-A0A9E2K044-F1
#
_entry.id   AF-A0A9E2K044-F1
#
_cell.length_a   1.000
_cell.length_b   1.000
_cell.length_c   1.000
_cell.angle_alpha   90.00
_cell.angle_beta   90.00
_cell.angle_gamma   90.00
#
_symmetry.space_group_name_H-M   'P 1'
#
loop_
_entity.id
_entity.type
_entity.pdbx_description
1 polymer ?
#
loop_
_entity_poly.entity_id
_entity_poly.type
_entity_poly.pdbx_seq_one_letter_code
_entity_poly.pdbx_strand_id
1 'polypeptide(L)' 'MRPTALAALIDSATQELEAALARGDVHFGQGTLNARDEAAWLVLWSLGLPLETDPDAHGAPIAADAQSRA' A
#
# COMPACT_ATOMS: atom_id res chain seq x y z
N MET A 1 -13.88 13.98 -7.81
CA MET A 1 -12.67 13.30 -7.30
C MET A 1 -12.06 12.52 -8.46
N ARG A 2 -10.75 12.64 -8.69
CA ARG A 2 -10.07 11.74 -9.65
C ARG A 2 -10.08 10.33 -9.05
N PRO A 3 -10.53 9.29 -9.77
CA PRO A 3 -10.36 7.93 -9.30
C PRO A 3 -8.86 7.67 -9.10
N THR A 4 -8.45 7.26 -7.91
CA THR A 4 -7.06 6.86 -7.63
C THR A 4 -6.97 5.36 -7.82
N ALA A 5 -6.12 4.93 -8.76
CA ALA A 5 -5.85 3.52 -8.98
C ALA A 5 -5.03 2.95 -7.82
N LEU A 6 -5.23 1.66 -7.51
CA LEU A 6 -4.51 0.95 -6.46
C LEU A 6 -2.99 1.00 -6.65
N ALA A 7 -2.50 0.76 -7.87
CA ALA A 7 -1.08 0.90 -8.20
C ALA A 7 -0.51 2.30 -7.85
N ALA A 8 -1.26 3.37 -8.08
CA ALA A 8 -0.80 4.72 -7.77
C ALA A 8 -0.72 4.98 -6.25
N LEU A 9 -1.60 4.36 -5.45
CA LEU A 9 -1.51 4.42 -3.99
C LEU A 9 -0.27 3.67 -3.49
N ILE A 10 0.00 2.48 -4.05
CA ILE A 10 1.18 1.68 -3.72
C ILE A 10 2.46 2.43 -4.08
N ASP A 11 2.52 3.05 -5.27
CA ASP A 11 3.68 3.85 -5.69
C ASP A 11 3.93 5.04 -4.77
N SER A 12 2.87 5.75 -4.36
CA SER A 12 2.99 6.86 -3.40
C SER A 12 3.50 6.39 -2.04
N ALA A 13 2.92 5.30 -1.51
CA ALA A 13 3.33 4.73 -0.24
C ALA A 13 4.77 4.18 -0.28
N THR A 14 5.20 3.64 -1.43
CA THR A 14 6.58 3.18 -1.64
C THR A 14 7.56 4.33 -1.45
N GLN A 15 7.30 5.48 -2.08
CA GLN A 15 8.17 6.66 -1.97
C GLN A 15 8.25 7.20 -0.54
N GLU A 16 7.13 7.21 0.18
CA GLU A 16 7.09 7.62 1.58
C GLU A 16 7.88 6.69 2.48
N LEU A 17 7.75 5.37 2.29
CA LEU A 17 8.51 4.37 3.03
C LEU A 17 10.01 4.43 2.73
N GLU A 18 10.42 4.60 1.48
CA GLU A 18 11.84 4.78 1.13
C GLU A 18 12.43 6.01 1.82
N ALA A 19 11.70 7.13 1.79
CA ALA A 19 12.13 8.35 2.46
C ALA A 19 12.20 8.17 3.99
N ALA A 20 11.24 7.49 4.60
CA ALA A 20 11.24 7.22 6.04
C ALA A 20 12.36 6.26 6.44
N LEU A 21 12.62 5.22 5.64
CA LEU A 21 13.73 4.29 5.85
C LEU A 21 15.07 4.99 5.74
N ALA A 22 15.25 5.87 4.74
CA ALA A 22 16.47 6.65 4.56
C ALA A 22 16.75 7.60 5.75
N ARG A 23 15.70 8.09 6.42
CA ARG A 23 15.82 8.88 7.64
C ARG A 23 16.06 8.04 8.91
N GLY A 24 15.87 6.72 8.82
CA GLY A 24 15.92 5.81 9.96
C GLY A 24 14.69 5.89 10.86
N ASP A 25 13.58 6.44 10.36
CA ASP A 25 12.34 6.59 11.12
C ASP A 25 11.58 5.26 11.24
N VAL A 26 11.80 4.34 10.29
CA VAL A 26 11.13 3.05 10.18
C VAL A 26 12.11 1.95 9.79
N HIS A 27 11.73 0.71 10.07
CA HIS A 27 12.39 -0.49 9.58
C HIS A 27 11.33 -1.45 9.03
N PHE A 28 11.67 -2.19 7.98
CA PHE A 28 10.80 -3.24 7.44
C PHE A 28 10.80 -4.47 8.36
N GLY A 29 9.68 -5.19 8.37
CA GLY A 29 9.51 -6.40 9.17
C GLY A 29 10.30 -7.60 8.64
N GLN A 30 10.31 -8.68 9.41
CA GLN A 30 10.90 -9.98 9.01
C GLN A 30 10.02 -10.64 7.94
N GLY A 31 10.15 -10.22 6.68
CA GLY A 31 9.39 -10.81 5.57
C GLY A 31 9.40 -9.99 4.28
N THR A 32 9.72 -8.69 4.36
CA THR A 32 9.78 -7.76 3.23
C THR A 32 11.18 -7.18 3.11
N LEU A 33 11.79 -7.34 1.93
CA LEU A 33 13.14 -6.80 1.66
C LEU A 33 13.10 -5.50 0.85
N ASN A 34 11.93 -5.09 0.37
CA ASN A 34 11.78 -3.89 -0.45
C ASN A 34 10.57 -3.07 0.00
N ALA A 35 10.66 -1.75 -0.23
CA ALA A 35 9.64 -0.78 0.18
C ALA A 35 8.31 -0.97 -0.56
N ARG A 36 8.34 -1.52 -1.77
CA ARG A 36 7.15 -1.71 -2.61
C ARG A 36 6.25 -2.82 -2.06
N ASP A 37 6.81 -3.93 -1.63
CA ASP A 37 6.08 -5.06 -1.05
C ASP A 37 5.46 -4.65 0.28
N GLU A 38 6.20 -3.91 1.11
CA GLU A 38 5.69 -3.35 2.36
C GLU A 38 4.57 -2.32 2.09
N ALA A 39 4.75 -1.44 1.10
CA ALA A 39 3.72 -0.49 0.68
C ALA A 39 2.46 -1.20 0.16
N ALA A 40 2.62 -2.26 -0.65
CA ALA A 40 1.49 -3.06 -1.13
C ALA A 40 0.76 -3.71 0.04
N TRP A 41 1.47 -4.31 0.98
CA TRP A 41 0.88 -4.89 2.19
C TRP A 41 0.09 -3.85 3.00
N LEU A 42 0.69 -2.70 3.30
CA LEU A 42 0.06 -1.62 4.08
C LEU A 42 -1.16 -1.03 3.37
N VAL A 43 -1.08 -0.79 2.06
CA VAL A 43 -2.18 -0.24 1.27
C VAL A 43 -3.33 -1.23 1.19
N LEU A 44 -3.06 -2.50 0.83
CA LEU A 44 -4.09 -3.54 0.75
C LEU A 44 -4.75 -3.78 2.12
N TRP A 45 -3.96 -3.84 3.19
CA TRP A 45 -4.47 -3.98 4.56
C TRP A 45 -5.35 -2.79 4.95
N SER A 46 -4.93 -1.56 4.65
CA SER A 46 -5.72 -0.35 4.97
C SER A 46 -7.05 -0.26 4.21
N LEU A 47 -7.12 -0.87 3.03
CA LEU A 47 -8.29 -0.93 2.17
C LEU A 47 -9.15 -2.19 2.40
N GLY A 48 -8.71 -3.10 3.27
CA GLY A 48 -9.39 -4.38 3.52
C GLY A 48 -9.39 -5.34 2.32
N LEU A 49 -8.39 -5.23 1.44
CA LEU A 49 -8.26 -6.05 0.23
C LEU A 49 -7.41 -7.31 0.50
N PRO A 50 -7.68 -8.44 -0.20
CA PRO A 50 -6.80 -9.62 -0.16
C PRO A 50 -5.36 -9.30 -0.58
N LEU A 51 -4.38 -10.02 -0.03
CA LEU A 51 -2.96 -9.83 -0.40
C LEU A 51 -2.66 -10.24 -1.85
N GLU A 52 -3.46 -11.16 -2.39
CA GLU A 52 -3.41 -11.64 -3.76
C GLU A 52 -4.08 -10.68 -4.75
N THR A 53 -4.56 -9.52 -4.27
CA THR A 53 -5.13 -8.49 -5.14
C THR A 53 -4.07 -8.01 -6.12
N ASP A 54 -4.36 -8.18 -7.40
CA ASP A 54 -3.54 -7.62 -8.47
C ASP A 54 -3.71 -6.08 -8.49
N PRO A 55 -2.66 -5.30 -8.20
CA PRO A 55 -2.74 -3.84 -8.18
C PRO A 55 -2.98 -3.22 -9.56
N ASP A 56 -2.72 -3.99 -10.62
CA ASP A 56 -2.88 -3.59 -12.02
C ASP A 56 -4.20 -4.09 -12.63
N ALA A 57 -5.02 -4.85 -11.87
CA ALA A 57 -6.32 -5.33 -12.31
C ALA A 57 -7.31 -4.15 -12.48
N HIS A 58 -7.23 -3.53 -13.66
CA HIS A 58 -8.16 -2.57 -14.25
C HIS A 58 -8.61 -1.42 -13.35
N GLY A 59 -7.69 -0.54 -12.92
CA GLY A 59 -7.88 0.91 -12.72
C GLY A 59 -9.15 1.42 -12.02
N ALA A 60 -9.89 0.56 -11.33
CA ALA A 60 -11.18 0.87 -10.79
C ALA A 60 -10.98 1.80 -9.60
N PRO A 61 -11.79 2.87 -9.48
CA PRO A 61 -11.75 3.73 -8.30
C PRO A 61 -11.91 2.87 -7.05
N ILE A 62 -10.90 2.86 -6.20
CA ILE A 62 -11.00 2.25 -4.89
C ILE A 62 -11.87 3.17 -4.02
N ALA A 63 -13.07 2.70 -3.66
CA ALA A 63 -13.88 3.33 -2.62
C ALA A 63 -13.31 2.87 -1.27
N ALA A 64 -12.70 3.80 -0.53
CA ALA A 64 -12.24 3.56 0.83
C ALA A 64 -13.46 3.46 1.75
N ASP A 65 -13.99 2.25 1.96
CA ASP A 65 -14.93 1.99 3.04
C ASP A 65 -14.23 1.23 4.16
N ALA A 66 -14.33 1.79 5.37
CA ALA A 66 -13.53 1.44 6.52
C ALA A 66 -13.92 0.07 7.11
N GLN A 67 -12.99 -0.89 7.10
CA GLN A 67 -13.19 -2.18 7.76
C GLN A 67 -13.06 -2.02 9.29
N SER A 68 -14.09 -2.50 9.98
CA SER A 68 -14.20 -2.52 11.43
C SER A 68 -13.08 -3.33 12.07
N ARG A 69 -12.38 -2.70 13.02
CA ARG A 69 -11.31 -3.28 13.85
C ARG A 69 -11.85 -4.46 14.67
N ALA A 70 -11.16 -5.61 14.61
CA ALA A 70 -11.22 -6.67 15.61
C ALA A 70 -9.89 -6.70 16.38
#